data_AF-A0A2A4T6N7-F1
#
_entry.id   AF-A0A2A4T6N7-F1
#
_cell.length_a   1.000
_cell.length_b   1.000
_cell.length_c   1.000
_cell.angle_alpha   90.00
_cell.angle_beta   90.00
_cell.angle_gamma   90.00
#
_symmetry.space_group_name_H-M   'P 1'
#
loop_
_entity.id
_entity.type
_entity.pdbx_description
1 polymer ?
#
loop_
_entity_poly.entity_id
_entity_poly.type
_entity_poly.pdbx_seq_one_letter_code
_entity_poly.pdbx_strand_id
1 'polypeptide(L)'
;METNQTNQTYISYLKLEQPQIWLSILRAAEDGLIFVDEANDSVTATARLLLTYPDLHEVFNMLTEKGKIKRYVAKQYDKHSKNLPKD
;
A
#
# COMPACT_ATOMS: atom_id res chain seq x y z
N MET A 1 -8.06 22.12 -17.98
CA MET A 1 -8.38 20.78 -17.44
C MET A 1 -7.31 20.48 -16.40
N GLU A 2 -7.57 20.83 -15.14
CA GLU A 2 -6.64 20.60 -14.03
C GLU A 2 -6.64 19.12 -13.69
N THR A 3 -5.48 18.48 -13.87
CA THR A 3 -5.23 17.13 -13.36
C THR A 3 -5.20 17.19 -11.84
N ASN A 4 -6.34 16.88 -11.20
CA ASN A 4 -6.41 16.56 -9.78
C ASN A 4 -5.48 15.36 -9.54
N GLN A 5 -4.26 15.62 -9.09
CA GLN A 5 -3.42 14.60 -8.46
C GLN A 5 -4.04 14.30 -7.09
N THR A 6 -5.11 13.51 -7.08
CA THR A 6 -5.60 12.89 -5.84
C THR A 6 -4.44 12.04 -5.34
N ASN A 7 -3.82 12.42 -4.23
CA ASN A 7 -2.80 11.60 -3.57
C ASN A 7 -3.41 10.23 -3.25
N GLN A 8 -3.23 9.26 -4.14
CA GLN A 8 -3.74 7.91 -3.96
C GLN A 8 -2.94 7.26 -2.84
N THR A 9 -3.59 7.14 -1.68
CA THR A 9 -3.11 6.39 -0.52
C THR A 9 -3.30 4.89 -0.78
N TYR A 10 -2.53 4.05 -0.09
CA TYR A 10 -2.65 2.60 -0.18
C TYR A 10 -4.06 2.13 0.21
N ILE A 11 -4.63 2.72 1.26
CA ILE A 11 -5.99 2.42 1.70
C ILE A 11 -7.03 2.91 0.68
N SER A 12 -6.87 4.10 0.09
CA SER A 12 -7.78 4.54 -0.98
C SER A 12 -7.70 3.64 -2.21
N TYR A 13 -6.52 3.15 -2.57
CA TYR A 13 -6.36 2.13 -3.63
C TYR A 13 -7.10 0.84 -3.28
N LEU A 14 -6.96 0.33 -2.06
CA LEU A 14 -7.68 -0.88 -1.62
C LEU A 14 -9.20 -0.69 -1.66
N LYS A 15 -9.70 0.46 -1.20
CA LYS A 15 -11.13 0.78 -1.18
C LYS A 15 -11.73 0.89 -2.60
N LEU A 16 -11.01 1.51 -3.53
CA LEU A 16 -11.53 1.83 -4.87
C LEU A 16 -11.23 0.75 -5.91
N GLU A 17 -9.98 0.29 -5.97
CA GLU A 17 -9.48 -0.58 -7.04
C GLU A 17 -9.48 -2.06 -6.67
N GLN A 18 -9.55 -2.39 -5.36
CA GLN A 18 -9.49 -3.76 -4.85
C GLN A 18 -10.53 -4.03 -3.74
N PRO A 19 -11.83 -3.78 -3.99
CA PRO A 19 -12.86 -3.84 -2.95
C PRO A 19 -12.99 -5.22 -2.29
N GLN A 20 -12.74 -6.30 -3.03
CA GLN A 20 -12.72 -7.65 -2.47
C GLN A 20 -11.61 -7.86 -1.43
N ILE A 21 -10.43 -7.26 -1.66
CA ILE A 21 -9.30 -7.32 -0.71
C ILE A 21 -9.63 -6.45 0.51
N TRP A 22 -10.22 -5.27 0.29
CA TRP A 22 -10.66 -4.40 1.37
C TRP A 22 -11.69 -5.07 2.28
N LEU A 23 -12.68 -5.77 1.72
CA LEU A 23 -13.66 -6.53 2.51
C LEU A 23 -13.00 -7.64 3.33
N SER A 24 -12.01 -8.35 2.79
CA SER A 24 -11.25 -9.34 3.56
C SER A 24 -10.47 -8.70 4.71
N ILE A 25 -9.88 -7.53 4.49
CA ILE A 25 -9.18 -6.76 5.54
C ILE A 25 -10.15 -6.36 6.65
N LEU A 26 -11.35 -5.86 6.31
CA LEU A 26 -12.36 -5.48 7.29
C LEU A 26 -12.82 -6.66 8.15
N ARG A 27 -13.09 -7.82 7.54
CA ARG A 27 -13.45 -9.05 8.29
C ARG A 27 -12.32 -9.48 9.23
N ALA A 28 -11.09 -9.49 8.74
CA ALA A 28 -9.93 -9.82 9.56
C ALA A 28 -9.69 -8.79 10.69
N ALA A 29 -10.10 -7.53 10.50
CA ALA A 29 -10.06 -6.51 11.55
C ALA A 29 -11.16 -6.74 12.61
N GLU A 30 -12.37 -7.11 12.20
CA GLU A 30 -13.45 -7.52 13.11
C GLU A 30 -13.05 -8.74 13.95
N ASP A 31 -12.34 -9.70 13.34
CA ASP A 31 -11.79 -10.88 14.03
C ASP A 31 -10.58 -10.55 14.94
N GLY A 32 -10.13 -9.30 14.96
CA GLY A 32 -8.95 -8.86 15.73
C GLY A 32 -7.63 -9.42 15.22
N LEU A 33 -7.57 -9.82 13.95
CA LEU A 33 -6.37 -10.38 13.30
C LEU A 33 -5.55 -9.31 12.59
N ILE A 34 -6.18 -8.22 12.15
CA ILE A 34 -5.56 -7.09 11.45
C ILE A 34 -5.93 -5.78 12.15
N PHE A 35 -4.99 -4.84 12.19
CA PHE A 35 -5.22 -3.44 12.57
C PHE A 35 -5.08 -2.55 11.34
N VAL A 36 -6.05 -1.65 11.14
CA VAL A 36 -6.03 -0.65 10.07
C VAL A 36 -5.81 0.71 10.69
N ASP A 37 -4.78 1.41 10.24
CA ASP A 37 -4.48 2.78 10.63
C ASP A 37 -4.63 3.68 9.40
N GLU A 38 -5.80 4.31 9.27
CA GLU A 38 -6.10 5.22 8.16
C GLU A 38 -5.30 6.54 8.25
N ALA A 39 -4.90 6.96 9.46
CA ALA A 39 -4.12 8.18 9.64
C ALA A 39 -2.69 8.03 9.11
N ASN A 40 -2.13 6.83 9.25
CA ASN A 40 -0.79 6.50 8.76
C ASN A 40 -0.78 5.71 7.44
N ASP A 41 -1.95 5.55 6.80
CA ASP A 41 -2.11 4.81 5.54
C ASP A 41 -1.51 3.39 5.60
N SER A 42 -1.81 2.64 6.67
CA SER A 42 -1.19 1.34 6.93
C SER A 42 -2.16 0.26 7.40
N VAL A 43 -1.82 -0.99 7.08
CA VAL A 43 -2.54 -2.20 7.47
C VAL A 43 -1.52 -3.16 8.08
N THR A 44 -1.74 -3.58 9.32
CA THR A 44 -0.79 -4.36 10.11
C THR A 44 -1.43 -5.64 10.62
N ALA A 45 -0.76 -6.78 10.47
CA ALA A 45 -1.20 -8.03 11.08
C ALA A 45 -0.88 -8.05 12.59
N THR A 46 -1.79 -8.62 13.38
CA THR A 46 -1.54 -8.84 14.82
C THR A 46 -0.56 -9.99 15.03
N ALA A 47 0.14 -9.97 16.18
CA ALA A 47 1.02 -11.06 16.57
C ALA A 47 0.29 -12.42 16.63
N ARG A 48 -1.00 -12.44 16.98
CA ARG A 48 -1.81 -13.66 17.01
C ARG A 48 -1.95 -14.31 15.64
N LEU A 49 -2.24 -13.50 14.61
CA LEU A 49 -2.34 -13.98 13.23
C LEU A 49 -1.00 -14.58 12.76
N LEU A 50 0.09 -13.86 13.04
CA LEU A 50 1.43 -14.24 12.61
C LEU A 50 1.99 -15.44 13.35
N LEU A 51 1.62 -15.65 14.61
CA LEU A 51 1.94 -16.88 15.36
C LEU A 51 1.22 -18.10 14.80
N THR A 52 0.02 -17.91 14.25
CA THR A 52 -0.78 -19.00 13.67
C THR A 52 -0.30 -19.33 12.26
N TYR A 53 0.09 -18.30 11.50
CA TYR A 53 0.54 -18.40 10.12
C TYR A 53 1.87 -17.63 9.93
N PRO A 54 3.01 -18.21 10.35
CA PRO A 54 4.30 -17.54 10.32
C PRO A 54 4.73 -17.12 8.91
N ASP A 55 4.36 -17.89 7.89
CA ASP A 55 4.70 -17.61 6.48
C ASP A 55 4.09 -16.29 5.98
N LEU A 56 3.04 -15.78 6.64
CA LEU A 56 2.47 -14.48 6.29
C LEU A 56 3.43 -13.32 6.57
N HIS A 57 4.41 -13.47 7.47
CA HIS A 57 5.44 -12.46 7.69
C HIS A 57 6.20 -12.14 6.40
N GLU A 58 6.62 -13.17 5.66
CA GLU A 58 7.37 -12.99 4.41
C GLU A 58 6.49 -12.33 3.34
N VAL A 59 5.22 -12.74 3.26
CA VAL A 59 4.25 -12.14 2.32
C VAL A 59 4.05 -10.65 2.62
N PHE A 60 3.87 -10.25 3.89
CA PHE A 60 3.72 -8.84 4.25
C PHE A 60 5.00 -8.03 4.00
N ASN A 61 6.18 -8.61 4.25
CA ASN A 61 7.46 -7.98 3.93
C ASN A 61 7.61 -7.77 2.41
N MET A 62 7.27 -8.77 1.59
CA MET A 62 7.30 -8.64 0.13
C MET A 62 6.34 -7.56 -0.39
N LEU A 63 5.15 -7.44 0.21
CA LEU A 63 4.16 -6.42 -0.18
C LEU A 63 4.63 -5.01 0.17
N THR A 64 5.20 -4.81 1.36
CA THR A 64 5.74 -3.51 1.78
C THR A 64 6.98 -3.11 0.97
N GLU A 65 7.83 -4.06 0.56
CA GLU A 65 8.97 -3.81 -0.32
C GLU A 65 8.55 -3.49 -1.76
N LYS A 66 7.57 -4.19 -2.34
CA LYS A 66 7.03 -3.85 -3.66
C LYS A 66 6.39 -2.45 -3.71
N GLY A 67 5.79 -2.00 -2.61
CA GLY A 67 5.33 -0.61 -2.45
C GLY A 67 6.47 0.42 -2.52
N LYS A 68 7.65 0.09 -1.99
CA LYS A 68 8.87 0.92 -2.10
C LYS A 68 9.42 0.94 -3.53
N ILE A 69 9.39 -0.18 -4.25
CA ILE A 69 9.84 -0.26 -5.64
C ILE A 69 9.01 0.67 -6.55
N LYS A 70 7.67 0.67 -6.42
CA LYS A 70 6.83 1.62 -7.19
C LYS A 70 7.16 3.09 -6.91
N ARG A 71 7.40 3.46 -5.64
CA ARG A 71 7.82 4.83 -5.27
C ARG A 71 9.22 5.19 -5.77
N TYR A 72 10.15 4.24 -5.86
CA TYR A 72 11.49 4.47 -6.37
C TYR A 72 11.49 4.73 -7.88
N VAL A 73 10.76 3.92 -8.65
CA VAL A 73 10.64 4.09 -10.11
C VAL A 73 9.94 5.42 -10.45
N ALA A 74 8.86 5.77 -9.76
CA ALA A 74 8.18 7.06 -9.96
C ALA A 74 9.09 8.28 -9.68
N LYS A 75 9.95 8.21 -8.65
CA LYS A 75 10.93 9.28 -8.35
C LYS A 75 12.05 9.38 -9.39
N GLN A 76 12.44 8.29 -10.03
CA GLN A 76 13.48 8.32 -11.08
C GLN A 76 12.96 8.92 -12.39
N TYR A 77 11.69 8.68 -12.75
CA TYR A 77 11.07 9.32 -13.91
C TYR A 77 10.92 10.84 -13.73
N ASP A 78 10.56 11.32 -12.54
CA ASP A 78 10.47 12.77 -12.27
C ASP A 78 11.85 13.47 -12.32
N LYS A 79 12.91 12.78 -11.88
CA LYS A 79 14.29 13.30 -11.92
C LYS A 79 14.88 13.39 -13.33
N HIS A 80 14.55 12.45 -14.22
CA HIS A 80 15.05 12.47 -15.60
C HIS A 80 14.24 13.37 -16.54
N SER A 81 12.97 13.66 -16.23
CA SER A 81 12.14 14.63 -16.97
C SER A 81 12.67 16.08 -16.89
N LYS A 82 13.36 16.44 -15.80
CA LYS A 82 13.87 17.81 -15.57
C LYS A 82 15.22 18.13 -16.25
N ASN A 83 15.82 17.17 -16.95
CA ASN A 83 17.15 17.32 -17.59
C ASN A 83 17.13 17.06 -19.10
N LEU A 84 16.00 17.23 -19.78
CA LEU A 84 16.05 17.35 -21.25
C LEU A 84 16.50 18.77 -21.62
N PRO A 85 17.53 18.94 -22.47
CA PRO A 85 17.79 20.24 -23.06
C PRO A 85 16.56 20.66 -23.84
N LYS A 86 16.10 21.89 -23.60
CA LYS A 86 15.10 22.52 -24.44
C LYS A 86 15.80 22.89 -25.74
N ASP A 87 15.52 22.14 -26.80
CA ASP A 87 15.78 22.57 -28.18
C ASP A 87 14.85 23.75 -28.55
#